data_AF-A0A2V8UF49-F1
#
_entry.id   AF-A0A2V8UF49-F1
#
_cell.length_a   1.000
_cell.length_b   1.000
_cell.length_c   1.000
_cell.angle_alpha   90.00
_cell.angle_beta   90.00
_cell.angle_gamma   90.00
#
_symmetry.space_group_name_H-M   'P 1'
#
loop_
_entity.id
_entity.type
_entity.pdbx_description
1 polymer ?
#
loop_
_entity_poly.entity_id
_entity_poly.type
_entity_poly.pdbx_seq_one_letter_code
_entity_poly.pdbx_strand_id
1 'polypeptide(L)'
;MKYFIGAAIAGTELMSRIVALPILQICASFAASLTISLAYGESSQVTIVSAVTNEPGLPDLGGIASLYVSGLLVTGVVVANGAPLPLSLAGVAVDVCGAPAPLYAVADRAGYQQVNFPVPWEASFTFEGSNTRCVVSVKQGSFQAIQNAYVRTFSGGDLFFTPDYIGVFQHGSDYSRVTRNRGAQPGEALIIYAAALPRRTVPPVATGVAAPFSPLAVLPHILSCSAFRVTLYIDDSEVEPFFVGLSPGLVGVYQLNFIVPVGTSNGDHIMRVIDEWGYFHGLCFPPTLWKGSNPVILPVGVH
;
A
#
# COMPACT_ATOMS: atom_id res chain seq x y z
N MET A 1 12.78 21.32 10.06
CA MET A 1 12.96 21.79 8.67
C MET A 1 14.17 21.17 7.94
N LYS A 2 15.35 21.01 8.59
CA LYS A 2 16.52 20.34 7.97
C LYS A 2 16.29 18.87 7.56
N TYR A 3 15.42 18.13 8.25
CA TYR A 3 15.07 16.73 7.93
C TYR A 3 14.13 16.55 6.72
N PHE A 4 13.51 17.63 6.21
CA PHE A 4 12.50 17.53 5.14
C PHE A 4 13.09 17.78 3.73
N ILE A 5 14.17 18.57 3.64
CA ILE A 5 14.73 19.01 2.34
C ILE A 5 15.81 18.04 1.83
N GLY A 6 16.53 17.36 2.75
CA GLY A 6 17.48 16.31 2.39
C GLY A 6 16.84 15.05 1.77
N ALA A 7 15.57 14.77 2.11
CA ALA A 7 14.78 13.64 1.61
C ALA A 7 14.52 13.68 0.09
N ALA A 8 14.48 14.89 -0.50
CA ALA A 8 13.96 15.09 -1.85
C ALA A 8 14.99 14.82 -2.97
N ILE A 9 16.28 14.98 -2.70
CA ILE A 9 17.32 15.01 -3.74
C ILE A 9 18.20 13.74 -3.74
N ALA A 10 18.46 13.14 -2.57
CA ALA A 10 19.25 11.91 -2.46
C ALA A 10 18.42 10.61 -2.54
N GLY A 11 17.09 10.72 -2.39
CA GLY A 11 16.21 9.58 -2.19
C GLY A 11 15.62 8.94 -3.44
N THR A 12 15.70 9.51 -4.65
CA THR A 12 14.93 9.00 -5.81
C THR A 12 15.43 7.65 -6.35
N GLU A 13 16.75 7.39 -6.37
CA GLU A 13 17.30 6.09 -6.79
C GLU A 13 17.28 5.04 -5.68
N LEU A 14 17.45 5.43 -4.41
CA LEU A 14 17.36 4.51 -3.27
C LEU A 14 15.92 4.19 -2.89
N MET A 15 14.98 5.15 -2.94
CA MET A 15 13.54 4.93 -2.70
C MET A 15 12.93 4.06 -3.79
N SER A 16 13.29 4.24 -5.07
CA SER A 16 12.84 3.34 -6.14
C SER A 16 13.38 1.92 -5.93
N ARG A 17 14.62 1.74 -5.45
CA ARG A 17 15.10 0.39 -5.09
C ARG A 17 14.46 -0.15 -3.81
N ILE A 18 14.30 0.63 -2.75
CA ILE A 18 13.80 0.14 -1.45
C ILE A 18 12.28 -0.09 -1.45
N VAL A 19 11.53 0.66 -2.24
CA VAL A 19 10.06 0.59 -2.33
C VAL A 19 9.60 -0.08 -3.63
N ALA A 20 10.24 0.17 -4.78
CA ALA A 20 9.84 -0.48 -6.04
C ALA A 20 10.38 -1.92 -6.18
N LEU A 21 11.52 -2.29 -5.54
CA LEU A 21 11.92 -3.70 -5.47
C LEU A 21 10.90 -4.54 -4.71
N PRO A 22 10.38 -4.20 -3.51
CA PRO A 22 9.32 -4.99 -2.90
C PRO A 22 8.03 -5.00 -3.72
N ILE A 23 7.65 -3.91 -4.41
CA ILE A 23 6.50 -3.94 -5.36
C ILE A 23 6.76 -4.94 -6.52
N LEU A 24 8.01 -5.11 -6.98
CA LEU A 24 8.36 -6.13 -7.99
C LEU A 24 8.64 -7.54 -7.41
N GLN A 25 9.06 -7.64 -6.15
CA GLN A 25 9.71 -8.83 -5.56
C GLN A 25 8.79 -9.56 -4.56
N ILE A 26 7.83 -8.86 -3.95
CA ILE A 26 6.65 -9.49 -3.30
C ILE A 26 5.84 -10.24 -4.37
N CYS A 27 5.83 -9.75 -5.61
CA CYS A 27 5.19 -10.40 -6.76
C CYS A 27 5.92 -11.66 -7.29
N ALA A 28 7.15 -11.93 -6.84
CA ALA A 28 7.93 -13.10 -7.26
C ALA A 28 7.89 -14.27 -6.25
N SER A 29 7.44 -14.03 -5.01
CA SER A 29 7.72 -14.93 -3.88
C SER A 29 6.59 -15.89 -3.48
N PHE A 30 5.37 -15.76 -4.03
CA PHE A 30 4.25 -16.64 -3.67
C PHE A 30 3.51 -17.18 -4.90
N ALA A 31 4.18 -18.07 -5.63
CA ALA A 31 3.54 -18.98 -6.60
C ALA A 31 2.85 -20.19 -5.94
N ALA A 32 2.73 -20.24 -4.61
CA ALA A 32 2.42 -21.46 -3.86
C ALA A 32 0.99 -21.58 -3.31
N SER A 33 0.02 -20.77 -3.76
CA SER A 33 -1.39 -20.96 -3.34
C SER A 33 -2.41 -20.89 -4.47
N LEU A 34 -2.01 -21.14 -5.72
CA LEU A 34 -2.93 -21.40 -6.81
C LEU A 34 -3.11 -22.91 -7.02
N THR A 35 -3.60 -23.61 -6.00
CA THR A 35 -4.28 -24.90 -6.18
C THR A 35 -5.73 -24.74 -5.76
N ILE A 36 -6.52 -24.05 -6.61
CA ILE A 36 -7.98 -24.18 -6.59
C ILE A 36 -8.39 -24.71 -7.97
N SER A 37 -8.55 -26.02 -7.99
CA SER A 37 -9.46 -26.83 -8.81
C SER A 37 -9.63 -26.44 -10.29
N LEU A 38 -8.85 -27.10 -11.14
CA LEU A 38 -9.18 -27.33 -12.56
C LEU A 38 -10.47 -28.16 -12.67
N ALA A 39 -11.62 -27.51 -12.62
CA ALA A 39 -12.89 -28.10 -13.08
C ALA A 39 -13.98 -27.02 -13.15
N TYR A 40 -13.92 -26.08 -14.10
CA TYR A 40 -15.09 -25.44 -14.72
C TYR A 40 -14.60 -24.74 -15.99
N GLY A 41 -15.36 -24.86 -17.08
CA GLY A 41 -14.96 -24.47 -18.45
C GLY A 41 -14.54 -23.01 -18.63
N GLU A 42 -13.85 -22.74 -19.74
CA GLU A 42 -13.29 -21.46 -20.22
C GLU A 42 -13.98 -20.19 -19.71
N SER A 43 -13.62 -19.79 -18.50
CA SER A 43 -13.76 -18.43 -18.01
C SER A 43 -12.38 -18.07 -17.47
N SER A 44 -11.74 -17.06 -18.05
CA SER A 44 -10.46 -16.57 -17.56
C SER A 44 -10.63 -16.16 -16.10
N GLN A 45 -10.19 -17.00 -15.17
CA GLN A 45 -10.37 -16.75 -13.74
C GLN A 45 -9.52 -15.53 -13.35
N VAL A 46 -10.20 -14.46 -12.94
CA VAL A 46 -9.54 -13.24 -12.48
C VAL A 46 -9.46 -13.29 -10.95
N THR A 47 -8.26 -13.14 -10.40
CA THR A 47 -8.06 -13.04 -8.95
C THR A 47 -7.43 -11.70 -8.62
N ILE A 48 -7.87 -11.08 -7.52
CA ILE A 48 -7.37 -9.78 -7.07
C ILE A 48 -6.93 -9.89 -5.63
N VAL A 49 -5.75 -9.33 -5.35
CA VAL A 49 -5.14 -9.26 -4.03
C VAL A 49 -4.57 -7.87 -3.77
N SER A 50 -4.27 -7.56 -2.51
CA SER A 50 -3.34 -6.47 -2.20
C SER A 50 -1.95 -6.78 -2.75
N ALA A 51 -1.37 -5.87 -3.52
CA ALA A 51 0.01 -5.99 -3.99
C ALA A 51 1.03 -5.84 -2.84
N VAL A 52 0.58 -5.31 -1.69
CA VAL A 52 1.43 -5.06 -0.53
C VAL A 52 1.42 -6.26 0.42
N THR A 53 0.24 -6.79 0.73
CA THR A 53 0.07 -7.87 1.72
C THR A 53 -0.23 -9.24 1.12
N ASN A 54 -0.55 -9.31 -0.16
CA ASN A 54 -1.05 -10.50 -0.86
C ASN A 54 -2.36 -11.05 -0.27
N GLU A 55 -3.05 -10.28 0.57
CA GLU A 55 -4.36 -10.68 1.09
C GLU A 55 -5.42 -10.67 -0.02
N PRO A 56 -6.30 -11.69 -0.08
CA PRO A 56 -7.39 -11.75 -1.06
C PRO A 56 -8.34 -10.55 -0.97
N GLY A 57 -8.75 -10.06 -2.13
CA GLY A 57 -9.68 -8.94 -2.28
C GLY A 57 -9.01 -7.67 -2.81
N LEU A 58 -9.84 -6.74 -3.28
CA LEU A 58 -9.40 -5.43 -3.72
C LEU A 58 -9.06 -4.59 -2.48
N PRO A 59 -7.85 -4.00 -2.37
CA PRO A 59 -7.55 -3.01 -1.34
C PRO A 59 -8.51 -1.82 -1.40
N ASP A 60 -8.59 -1.08 -0.30
CA ASP A 60 -9.35 0.17 -0.27
C ASP A 60 -8.78 1.22 -1.24
N LEU A 61 -9.50 2.33 -1.44
CA LEU A 61 -9.09 3.46 -2.27
C LEU A 61 -7.68 3.93 -1.90
N GLY A 62 -6.85 4.22 -2.90
CA GLY A 62 -5.44 4.57 -2.69
C GLY A 62 -4.54 3.40 -2.29
N GLY A 63 -5.07 2.18 -2.21
CA GLY A 63 -4.30 0.95 -2.12
C GLY A 63 -3.61 0.58 -3.43
N ILE A 64 -2.81 -0.47 -3.40
CA ILE A 64 -2.15 -1.02 -4.59
C ILE A 64 -2.59 -2.46 -4.74
N ALA A 65 -3.16 -2.78 -5.89
CA ALA A 65 -3.71 -4.10 -6.19
C ALA A 65 -2.85 -4.85 -7.21
N SER A 66 -2.86 -6.17 -7.10
CA SER A 66 -2.40 -7.08 -8.14
C SER A 66 -3.60 -7.90 -8.64
N LEU A 67 -3.80 -7.88 -9.96
CA LEU A 67 -4.78 -8.71 -10.66
C LEU A 67 -4.04 -9.82 -11.41
N TYR A 68 -4.45 -11.07 -11.18
CA TYR A 68 -3.98 -12.24 -11.90
C TYR A 68 -5.07 -12.72 -12.86
N VAL A 69 -4.71 -12.95 -14.13
CA VAL A 69 -5.64 -13.35 -15.19
C VAL A 69 -4.91 -14.15 -16.27
N SER A 70 -5.58 -15.09 -16.93
CA SER A 70 -5.07 -15.75 -18.14
C SER A 70 -5.72 -15.18 -19.39
N GLY A 71 -4.98 -15.12 -20.50
CA GLY A 71 -5.48 -14.70 -21.81
C GLY A 71 -4.99 -13.33 -22.28
N LEU A 72 -4.16 -12.64 -21.49
CA LEU A 72 -3.46 -11.44 -21.95
C LEU A 72 -2.23 -11.82 -22.78
N LEU A 73 -2.06 -11.15 -23.92
CA LEU A 73 -0.91 -11.28 -24.83
C LEU A 73 0.18 -10.29 -24.41
N VAL A 74 0.94 -10.66 -23.38
CA VAL A 74 2.08 -9.88 -22.87
C VAL A 74 3.30 -10.78 -22.82
N THR A 75 4.48 -10.24 -23.14
CA THR A 75 5.75 -10.97 -23.07
C THR A 75 6.67 -10.30 -22.07
N GLY A 76 7.18 -11.08 -21.11
CA GLY A 76 8.08 -10.58 -20.08
C GLY A 76 7.41 -9.59 -19.13
N VAL A 77 8.18 -8.62 -18.63
CA VAL A 77 7.69 -7.59 -17.70
C VAL A 77 7.72 -6.24 -18.38
N VAL A 78 6.56 -5.59 -18.48
CA VAL A 78 6.41 -4.22 -18.98
C VAL A 78 6.09 -3.32 -17.81
N VAL A 79 6.92 -2.30 -17.57
CA VAL A 79 6.78 -1.35 -16.46
C VAL A 79 6.50 0.05 -17.03
N ALA A 80 5.71 0.85 -16.31
CA ALA A 80 5.51 2.25 -16.67
C ALA A 80 6.83 3.03 -16.59
N ASN A 81 7.06 3.93 -17.56
CA ASN A 81 8.29 4.71 -17.66
C ASN A 81 8.34 5.95 -16.75
N GLY A 82 7.38 6.10 -15.84
CA GLY A 82 7.30 7.23 -14.91
C GLY A 82 5.87 7.62 -14.56
N ALA A 83 5.74 8.71 -13.80
CA ALA A 83 4.48 9.33 -13.48
C ALA A 83 4.18 10.53 -14.41
N PRO A 84 2.91 10.82 -14.74
CA PRO A 84 1.73 10.06 -14.36
C PRO A 84 1.73 8.65 -15.00
N LEU A 85 1.27 7.66 -14.23
CA LEU A 85 1.17 6.29 -14.68
C LEU A 85 0.19 6.19 -15.87
N PRO A 86 0.48 5.35 -16.88
CA PRO A 86 -0.36 5.24 -18.06
C PRO A 86 -1.65 4.45 -17.77
N LEU A 87 -2.77 4.88 -18.37
CA LEU A 87 -4.05 4.13 -18.35
C LEU A 87 -4.05 2.88 -19.24
N SER A 88 -3.03 2.72 -20.09
CA SER A 88 -2.80 1.49 -20.83
C SER A 88 -1.30 1.16 -20.92
N LEU A 89 -0.97 -0.10 -20.68
CA LEU A 89 0.40 -0.60 -20.72
C LEU A 89 0.41 -1.97 -21.43
N ALA A 90 1.26 -2.14 -22.44
CA ALA A 90 1.22 -3.30 -23.34
C ALA A 90 -0.16 -3.57 -23.99
N GLY A 91 -0.96 -2.50 -24.20
CA GLY A 91 -2.34 -2.60 -24.70
C GLY A 91 -3.35 -3.10 -23.67
N VAL A 92 -2.92 -3.41 -22.44
CA VAL A 92 -3.79 -3.79 -21.32
C VAL A 92 -4.34 -2.51 -20.68
N ALA A 93 -5.60 -2.53 -20.29
CA ALA A 93 -6.24 -1.49 -19.51
C ALA A 93 -7.11 -2.11 -18.41
N VAL A 94 -7.21 -1.45 -17.26
CA VAL A 94 -8.02 -1.89 -16.12
C VAL A 94 -9.05 -0.81 -15.79
N ASP A 95 -10.27 -1.22 -15.51
CA ASP A 95 -11.32 -0.39 -14.91
C ASP A 95 -11.68 -0.95 -13.53
N VAL A 96 -11.76 -0.07 -12.53
CA VAL A 96 -12.07 -0.42 -11.15
C VAL A 96 -13.30 0.38 -10.76
N CYS A 97 -14.44 -0.30 -10.66
CA CYS A 97 -15.71 0.33 -10.25
C CYS A 97 -16.08 1.56 -11.11
N GLY A 98 -15.91 1.46 -12.43
CA GLY A 98 -16.21 2.55 -13.36
C GLY A 98 -15.14 3.64 -13.44
N ALA A 99 -14.00 3.49 -12.74
CA ALA A 99 -12.86 4.38 -12.85
C ALA A 99 -11.67 3.70 -13.55
N PRO A 100 -11.10 4.29 -14.62
CA PRO A 100 -9.88 3.79 -15.23
C PRO A 100 -8.72 3.76 -14.24
N ALA A 101 -8.09 2.61 -14.08
CA ALA A 101 -6.94 2.44 -13.21
C ALA A 101 -5.63 2.58 -14.02
N PRO A 102 -4.73 3.49 -13.64
CA PRO A 102 -3.43 3.56 -14.27
C PRO A 102 -2.54 2.40 -13.83
N LEU A 103 -1.57 2.00 -14.64
CA LEU A 103 -0.84 0.74 -14.46
C LEU A 103 0.61 0.99 -14.04
N TYR A 104 1.07 0.31 -12.98
CA TYR A 104 2.48 0.25 -12.61
C TYR A 104 3.25 -0.67 -13.55
N ALA A 105 2.71 -1.88 -13.74
CA ALA A 105 3.36 -2.93 -14.51
C ALA A 105 2.34 -3.96 -14.99
N VAL A 106 2.66 -4.58 -16.13
CA VAL A 106 2.01 -5.79 -16.61
C VAL A 106 3.09 -6.82 -16.84
N ALA A 107 2.90 -8.02 -16.30
CA ALA A 107 3.94 -9.01 -16.27
C ALA A 107 3.41 -10.38 -16.68
N ASP A 108 4.07 -11.00 -17.64
CA ASP A 108 3.87 -12.39 -17.98
C ASP A 108 4.49 -13.29 -16.90
N ARG A 109 3.76 -14.34 -16.54
CA ARG A 109 4.15 -15.38 -15.59
C ARG A 109 3.89 -16.73 -16.25
N ALA A 110 4.35 -17.81 -15.63
CA ALA A 110 4.17 -19.15 -16.17
C ALA A 110 2.68 -19.56 -16.21
N GLY A 111 1.99 -19.24 -17.31
CA GLY A 111 0.60 -19.62 -17.60
C GLY A 111 -0.47 -18.56 -17.26
N TYR A 112 -0.09 -17.38 -16.78
CA TYR A 112 -1.00 -16.29 -16.45
C TYR A 112 -0.26 -14.94 -16.46
N GLN A 113 -1.00 -13.85 -16.41
CA GLN A 113 -0.48 -12.48 -16.35
C GLN A 113 -0.85 -11.81 -15.05
N GLN A 114 0.04 -10.93 -14.61
CA GLN A 114 -0.13 -10.09 -13.44
C GLN A 114 -0.19 -8.62 -13.86
N VAL A 115 -1.21 -7.89 -13.40
CA VAL A 115 -1.39 -6.46 -13.64
C VAL A 115 -1.38 -5.73 -12.30
N ASN A 116 -0.47 -4.78 -12.13
CA ASN A 116 -0.33 -4.00 -10.90
C ASN A 116 -0.84 -2.58 -11.12
N PHE A 117 -1.73 -2.09 -10.26
CA PHE A 117 -2.36 -0.76 -10.38
C PHE A 117 -2.71 -0.18 -9.01
N PRO A 118 -2.70 1.15 -8.83
CA PRO A 118 -3.30 1.77 -7.68
C PRO A 118 -4.82 1.72 -7.82
N VAL A 119 -5.51 1.45 -6.72
CA VAL A 119 -6.98 1.51 -6.64
C VAL A 119 -7.39 2.98 -6.76
N PRO A 120 -8.12 3.39 -7.82
CA PRO A 120 -8.41 4.80 -8.06
C PRO A 120 -9.27 5.38 -6.97
N TRP A 121 -8.93 6.58 -6.51
CA TRP A 121 -9.80 7.33 -5.61
C TRP A 121 -11.09 7.86 -6.29
N GLU A 122 -11.16 7.74 -7.61
CA GLU A 122 -12.30 8.08 -8.46
C GLU A 122 -13.27 6.90 -8.58
N ALA A 123 -12.89 5.71 -8.09
CA ALA A 123 -13.71 4.51 -8.08
C ALA A 123 -14.92 4.68 -7.14
N SER A 124 -16.07 4.15 -7.55
CA SER A 124 -17.31 4.20 -6.77
C SER A 124 -17.68 2.80 -6.28
N PHE A 125 -17.42 2.51 -5.01
CA PHE A 125 -17.72 1.21 -4.42
C PHE A 125 -19.22 1.04 -4.14
N THR A 126 -19.72 -0.18 -4.33
CA THR A 126 -21.11 -0.53 -3.99
C THR A 126 -21.15 -1.13 -2.58
N PHE A 127 -22.03 -0.60 -1.74
CA PHE A 127 -22.26 -1.08 -0.37
C PHE A 127 -23.50 -1.97 -0.33
N GLU A 128 -23.32 -3.26 -0.09
CA GLU A 128 -24.38 -4.26 0.03
C GLU A 128 -24.39 -4.84 1.45
N GLY A 129 -25.16 -4.22 2.34
CA GLY A 129 -25.18 -4.58 3.77
C GLY A 129 -23.81 -4.34 4.41
N SER A 130 -23.20 -5.38 4.99
CA SER A 130 -21.84 -5.32 5.57
C SER A 130 -20.72 -5.58 4.54
N ASN A 131 -21.06 -5.89 3.28
CA ASN A 131 -20.08 -6.17 2.24
C ASN A 131 -19.91 -4.97 1.32
N THR A 132 -18.66 -4.64 1.02
CA THR A 132 -18.33 -3.69 -0.06
C THR A 132 -17.85 -4.47 -1.27
N ARG A 133 -18.39 -4.15 -2.44
CA ARG A 133 -18.12 -4.85 -3.70
C ARG A 133 -17.64 -3.90 -4.77
N CYS A 134 -16.80 -4.42 -5.66
CA CYS A 134 -16.30 -3.69 -6.80
C CYS A 134 -16.20 -4.57 -8.04
N VAL A 135 -16.77 -4.10 -9.16
CA VAL A 135 -16.53 -4.73 -10.46
C VAL A 135 -15.20 -4.21 -11.00
N VAL A 136 -14.24 -5.10 -11.16
CA VAL A 136 -12.95 -4.82 -11.78
C VAL A 136 -12.92 -5.54 -13.12
N SER A 137 -12.58 -4.80 -14.18
CA SER A 137 -12.42 -5.40 -15.51
C SER A 137 -11.02 -5.13 -16.05
N VAL A 138 -10.51 -6.11 -16.80
CA VAL A 138 -9.25 -6.02 -17.53
C VAL A 138 -9.52 -6.31 -18.99
N LYS A 139 -8.91 -5.53 -19.89
CA LYS A 139 -9.10 -5.68 -21.33
C LYS A 139 -7.80 -5.51 -22.10
N GLN A 140 -7.68 -6.21 -23.23
CA GLN A 140 -6.61 -6.05 -24.22
C GLN A 140 -7.13 -6.44 -25.60
N GLY A 141 -7.24 -5.47 -26.52
CA GLY A 141 -7.88 -5.71 -27.82
C GLY A 141 -9.32 -6.20 -27.65
N SER A 142 -9.64 -7.38 -28.18
CA SER A 142 -10.95 -8.04 -28.02
C SER A 142 -11.09 -8.88 -26.76
N PHE A 143 -9.98 -9.15 -26.04
CA PHE A 143 -10.04 -9.90 -24.78
C PHE A 143 -10.59 -9.00 -23.67
N GLN A 144 -11.48 -9.56 -22.86
CA GLN A 144 -12.01 -8.93 -21.66
C GLN A 144 -12.25 -9.98 -20.57
N ALA A 145 -11.88 -9.66 -19.34
CA ALA A 145 -12.24 -10.43 -18.16
C ALA A 145 -12.75 -9.50 -17.06
N ILE A 146 -13.66 -10.02 -16.22
CA ILE A 146 -14.34 -9.24 -15.18
C ILE A 146 -14.31 -10.04 -13.88
N GLN A 147 -14.06 -9.35 -12.76
CA GLN A 147 -14.17 -9.87 -11.42
C GLN A 147 -15.10 -8.99 -10.58
N ASN A 148 -16.07 -9.59 -9.90
CA ASN A 148 -16.77 -8.94 -8.80
C ASN A 148 -15.98 -9.16 -7.50
N ALA A 149 -15.11 -8.21 -7.16
CA ALA A 149 -14.20 -8.29 -6.04
C ALA A 149 -14.89 -7.90 -4.72
N TYR A 150 -14.58 -8.64 -3.65
CA TYR A 150 -14.73 -8.09 -2.31
C TYR A 150 -13.72 -6.97 -2.10
N VAL A 151 -14.14 -5.86 -1.50
CA VAL A 151 -13.25 -4.76 -1.13
C VAL A 151 -12.86 -4.90 0.33
N ARG A 152 -11.55 -4.89 0.60
CA ARG A 152 -10.95 -4.81 1.93
C ARG A 152 -11.07 -3.39 2.48
N THR A 153 -12.30 -2.97 2.78
CA THR A 153 -12.54 -1.63 3.33
C THR A 153 -11.96 -1.50 4.73
N PHE A 154 -11.45 -0.30 5.03
CA PHE A 154 -10.94 0.08 6.34
C PHE A 154 -9.77 -0.80 6.80
N SER A 155 -8.73 -1.07 6.00
CA SER A 155 -7.65 -1.99 6.42
C SER A 155 -6.62 -1.42 7.41
N GLY A 156 -6.83 -0.21 7.96
CA GLY A 156 -5.80 0.48 8.77
C GLY A 156 -4.55 0.90 7.98
N GLY A 157 -4.53 0.65 6.66
CA GLY A 157 -3.37 0.74 5.79
C GLY A 157 -2.68 -0.61 5.56
N ASP A 158 -2.02 -0.76 4.42
CA ASP A 158 -1.19 -1.92 4.12
C ASP A 158 0.29 -1.52 4.26
N LEU A 159 0.97 -2.02 5.29
CA LEU A 159 2.40 -1.77 5.53
C LEU A 159 3.25 -2.61 4.58
N PHE A 160 4.25 -2.00 3.94
CA PHE A 160 5.21 -2.74 3.12
C PHE A 160 6.19 -3.53 3.99
N PHE A 161 6.52 -4.75 3.58
CA PHE A 161 7.45 -5.63 4.31
C PHE A 161 8.35 -6.44 3.37
N THR A 162 9.41 -7.02 3.94
CA THR A 162 10.33 -7.95 3.28
C THR A 162 9.80 -9.38 3.36
N PRO A 163 10.34 -10.35 2.60
CA PRO A 163 9.99 -11.77 2.80
C PRO A 163 10.20 -12.29 4.23
N ASP A 164 11.09 -11.66 5.00
CA ASP A 164 11.33 -11.97 6.42
C ASP A 164 10.35 -11.25 7.37
N TYR A 165 9.26 -10.70 6.83
CA TYR A 165 8.24 -9.92 7.52
C TYR A 165 8.73 -8.62 8.18
N ILE A 166 9.97 -8.20 7.92
CA ILE A 166 10.50 -6.92 8.40
C ILE A 166 9.79 -5.79 7.66
N GLY A 167 9.27 -4.79 8.37
CA GLY A 167 8.69 -3.62 7.72
C GLY A 167 9.72 -2.91 6.84
N VAL A 168 9.30 -2.28 5.75
CA VAL A 168 10.21 -1.45 4.95
C VAL A 168 10.43 -0.16 5.72
N PHE A 169 11.43 -0.18 6.60
CA PHE A 169 11.83 0.96 7.41
C PHE A 169 13.11 1.62 6.89
N GLN A 170 13.21 2.92 7.12
CA GLN A 170 14.44 3.68 6.98
C GLN A 170 14.79 4.42 8.26
N HIS A 171 16.09 4.55 8.53
CA HIS A 171 16.59 5.47 9.55
C HIS A 171 16.36 6.90 9.09
N GLY A 172 15.76 7.73 9.94
CA GLY A 172 15.44 9.13 9.61
C GLY A 172 16.67 10.03 9.49
N SER A 173 17.84 9.57 9.94
CA SER A 173 19.10 10.31 9.88
C SER A 173 19.80 10.21 8.51
N ASP A 174 19.70 9.05 7.84
CA ASP A 174 20.48 8.75 6.64
C ASP A 174 19.73 7.97 5.55
N TYR A 175 18.45 7.66 5.77
CA TYR A 175 17.56 6.94 4.84
C TYR A 175 18.02 5.52 4.47
N SER A 176 19.03 4.98 5.15
CA SER A 176 19.41 3.59 4.98
C SER A 176 18.36 2.67 5.60
N ARG A 177 18.30 1.43 5.11
CA ARG A 177 17.28 0.44 5.50
C ARG A 177 17.56 -0.11 6.90
N VAL A 178 16.52 -0.23 7.71
CA VAL A 178 16.59 -0.97 8.99
C VAL A 178 16.60 -2.47 8.69
N THR A 179 17.54 -3.19 9.31
CA THR A 179 17.68 -4.66 9.21
C THR A 179 18.07 -5.21 10.57
N ARG A 180 18.07 -6.53 10.80
CA ARG A 180 18.55 -7.07 12.10
C ARG A 180 20.02 -6.75 12.39
N ASN A 181 20.86 -6.66 11.35
CA ASN A 181 22.27 -6.25 11.47
C ASN A 181 22.47 -4.73 11.65
N ARG A 182 21.41 -3.95 11.45
CA ARG A 182 21.39 -2.49 11.54
C ARG A 182 20.01 -2.07 12.00
N GLY A 183 19.64 -2.52 13.20
CA GLY A 183 18.31 -2.31 13.73
C GLY A 183 18.15 -0.91 14.28
N ALA A 184 16.90 -0.57 14.55
CA ALA A 184 16.55 0.72 15.04
C ALA A 184 17.14 0.98 16.44
N GLN A 185 17.38 2.24 16.76
CA GLN A 185 17.88 2.68 18.06
C GLN A 185 16.75 3.36 18.85
N PRO A 186 16.57 3.05 20.14
CA PRO A 186 15.63 3.77 20.98
C PRO A 186 15.89 5.29 20.93
N GLY A 187 14.84 6.06 20.72
CA GLY A 187 14.90 7.51 20.58
C GLY A 187 15.24 8.04 19.18
N GLU A 188 15.55 7.17 18.20
CA GLU A 188 15.77 7.63 16.83
C GLU A 188 14.47 7.83 16.05
N ALA A 189 14.55 8.65 14.99
CA ALA A 189 13.45 8.78 14.03
C ALA A 189 13.52 7.67 12.99
N LEU A 190 12.38 7.06 12.68
CA LEU A 190 12.21 6.11 11.59
C LEU A 190 11.14 6.58 10.60
N ILE A 191 11.22 6.03 9.40
CA ILE A 191 10.22 6.17 8.35
C ILE A 191 9.73 4.76 8.00
N ILE A 192 8.42 4.54 8.00
CA ILE A 192 7.78 3.32 7.50
C ILE A 192 6.87 3.65 6.31
N TYR A 193 6.77 2.74 5.35
CA TYR A 193 5.94 2.93 4.16
C TYR A 193 4.65 2.12 4.20
N ALA A 194 3.58 2.69 3.67
CA ALA A 194 2.25 2.08 3.60
C ALA A 194 1.52 2.40 2.29
N ALA A 195 0.45 1.66 2.00
CA ALA A 195 -0.57 1.99 1.01
C ALA A 195 -1.97 1.92 1.65
N ALA A 196 -3.02 2.24 0.90
CA ALA A 196 -4.42 2.05 1.34
C ALA A 196 -4.79 2.74 2.66
N LEU A 197 -4.19 3.91 2.96
CA LEU A 197 -4.66 4.72 4.08
C LEU A 197 -6.03 5.32 3.74
N PRO A 198 -6.99 5.33 4.68
CA PRO A 198 -8.42 5.42 4.39
C PRO A 198 -8.92 6.86 4.10
N ARG A 199 -8.02 7.80 3.79
CA ARG A 199 -8.35 9.20 3.47
C ARG A 199 -7.47 9.79 2.37
N ARG A 200 -8.05 10.77 1.66
CA ARG A 200 -7.29 11.62 0.74
C ARG A 200 -6.40 12.59 1.52
N THR A 201 -5.23 12.87 0.94
CA THR A 201 -4.30 13.89 1.44
C THR A 201 -4.78 15.31 1.16
N VAL A 202 -4.12 16.27 1.81
CA VAL A 202 -4.23 17.70 1.55
C VAL A 202 -2.82 18.24 1.24
N PRO A 203 -2.56 18.79 0.03
CA PRO A 203 -3.48 18.81 -1.12
C PRO A 203 -3.80 17.39 -1.62
N PRO A 204 -4.96 17.21 -2.31
CA PRO A 204 -5.28 15.94 -2.94
C PRO A 204 -4.31 15.67 -4.09
N VAL A 205 -3.89 14.41 -4.22
CA VAL A 205 -3.08 13.92 -5.36
C VAL A 205 -3.97 12.99 -6.19
N ALA A 206 -4.02 13.22 -7.49
CA ALA A 206 -4.79 12.37 -8.41
C ALA A 206 -4.15 10.97 -8.52
N THR A 207 -4.99 9.94 -8.71
CA THR A 207 -4.52 8.57 -8.93
C THR A 207 -3.52 8.50 -10.08
N GLY A 208 -2.40 7.80 -9.91
CA GLY A 208 -1.37 7.66 -10.94
C GLY A 208 -0.35 8.78 -10.98
N VAL A 209 -0.58 9.91 -10.30
CA VAL A 209 0.37 11.04 -10.24
C VAL A 209 1.35 10.85 -9.09
N ALA A 210 2.62 11.19 -9.30
CA ALA A 210 3.63 11.18 -8.26
C ALA A 210 3.34 12.27 -7.22
N ALA A 211 3.52 11.94 -5.93
CA ALA A 211 3.27 12.87 -4.86
C ALA A 211 4.23 14.08 -4.93
N PRO A 212 3.74 15.30 -4.65
CA PRO A 212 4.53 16.52 -4.76
C PRO A 212 5.61 16.61 -3.68
N PHE A 213 6.72 17.27 -4.02
CA PHE A 213 7.77 17.64 -3.06
C PHE A 213 7.44 18.91 -2.26
N SER A 214 6.56 19.77 -2.79
CA SER A 214 6.13 21.00 -2.11
C SER A 214 4.81 21.54 -2.69
N PRO A 215 3.80 21.88 -1.86
CA PRO A 215 3.69 21.43 -0.47
C PRO A 215 3.57 19.90 -0.40
N LEU A 216 3.99 19.30 0.71
CA LEU A 216 3.83 17.86 0.91
C LEU A 216 2.33 17.51 0.97
N ALA A 217 1.96 16.38 0.38
CA ALA A 217 0.61 15.83 0.45
C ALA A 217 0.42 15.09 1.79
N VAL A 218 -0.12 15.80 2.78
CA VAL A 218 -0.27 15.30 4.15
C VAL A 218 -1.63 14.66 4.33
N LEU A 219 -1.69 13.51 5.01
CA LEU A 219 -2.95 12.94 5.42
C LEU A 219 -3.49 13.75 6.61
N PRO A 220 -4.65 14.41 6.50
CA PRO A 220 -5.19 15.18 7.61
C PRO A 220 -5.61 14.22 8.73
N HIS A 221 -4.73 14.02 9.70
CA HIS A 221 -5.06 13.45 11.00
C HIS A 221 -5.24 14.63 11.96
N ILE A 222 -6.38 14.69 12.66
CA ILE A 222 -6.65 15.76 13.62
C ILE A 222 -6.63 15.11 15.00
N LEU A 223 -5.97 15.76 15.97
CA LEU A 223 -5.93 15.33 17.37
C LEU A 223 -7.17 15.86 18.11
N SER A 224 -8.37 15.51 17.65
CA SER A 224 -9.63 15.90 18.29
C SER A 224 -10.62 14.75 18.26
N CYS A 225 -11.55 14.73 19.21
CA CYS A 225 -12.53 13.65 19.38
C CYS A 225 -13.45 13.40 18.17
N SER A 226 -13.48 14.33 17.20
CA SER A 226 -14.25 14.21 15.95
C SER A 226 -13.40 13.75 14.75
N ALA A 227 -12.17 13.31 14.98
CA ALA A 227 -11.18 13.15 13.94
C ALA A 227 -10.72 11.72 13.72
N PHE A 228 -10.30 11.48 12.49
CA PHE A 228 -9.50 10.33 12.12
C PHE A 228 -8.09 10.47 12.68
N ARG A 229 -7.63 9.43 13.36
CA ARG A 229 -6.27 9.33 13.89
C ARG A 229 -5.58 8.09 13.32
N VAL A 230 -4.32 8.28 12.93
CA VAL A 230 -3.41 7.20 12.57
C VAL A 230 -2.45 7.03 13.72
N THR A 231 -2.52 5.87 14.36
CA THR A 231 -1.74 5.54 15.54
C THR A 231 -0.80 4.39 15.20
N LEU A 232 0.46 4.46 15.61
CA LEU A 232 1.38 3.34 15.50
C LEU A 232 1.41 2.58 16.83
N TYR A 233 1.56 1.27 16.76
CA TYR A 233 1.81 0.44 17.94
C TYR A 233 3.09 -0.35 17.72
N ILE A 234 4.02 -0.27 18.67
CA ILE A 234 5.19 -1.14 18.79
C ILE A 234 4.90 -2.06 19.97
N ASP A 235 4.62 -3.32 19.67
CA ASP A 235 3.92 -4.26 20.53
C ASP A 235 2.61 -3.65 21.05
N ASP A 236 2.52 -3.39 22.36
CA ASP A 236 1.37 -2.75 23.01
C ASP A 236 1.64 -1.28 23.36
N SER A 237 2.81 -0.74 22.98
CA SER A 237 3.17 0.66 23.21
C SER A 237 2.69 1.54 22.06
N GLU A 238 1.83 2.50 22.40
CA GLU A 238 1.34 3.50 21.46
C GLU A 238 2.45 4.50 21.08
N VAL A 239 2.56 4.78 19.79
CA VAL A 239 3.53 5.73 19.21
C VAL A 239 2.81 6.67 18.26
N GLU A 240 2.94 7.97 18.52
CA GLU A 240 2.34 8.99 17.66
C GLU A 240 3.28 9.36 16.50
N PRO A 241 2.85 9.21 15.23
CA PRO A 241 3.64 9.66 14.11
C PRO A 241 3.65 11.20 14.05
N PHE A 242 4.83 11.80 13.87
CA PHE A 242 4.95 13.25 13.67
C PHE A 242 4.74 13.65 12.20
N PHE A 243 4.62 12.69 11.29
CA PHE A 243 4.23 12.90 9.90
C PHE A 243 3.47 11.69 9.36
N VAL A 244 2.39 11.94 8.62
CA VAL A 244 1.65 10.95 7.83
C VAL A 244 1.25 11.59 6.52
N GLY A 245 1.67 11.02 5.39
CA GLY A 245 1.37 11.60 4.07
C GLY A 245 1.93 10.78 2.92
N LEU A 246 1.67 11.18 1.69
CA LEU A 246 2.26 10.53 0.52
C LEU A 246 3.77 10.82 0.46
N SER A 247 4.55 9.80 0.10
CA SER A 247 6.00 9.89 -0.06
C SER A 247 6.33 10.59 -1.38
N PRO A 248 7.02 11.74 -1.36
CA PRO A 248 7.30 12.53 -2.56
C PRO A 248 8.00 11.76 -3.67
N GLY A 249 7.56 11.97 -4.92
CA GLY A 249 8.09 11.28 -6.10
C GLY A 249 7.55 9.87 -6.32
N LEU A 250 6.85 9.28 -5.34
CA LEU A 250 6.18 7.99 -5.47
C LEU A 250 4.69 8.16 -5.77
N VAL A 251 4.10 7.17 -6.42
CA VAL A 251 2.66 7.12 -6.71
C VAL A 251 2.01 6.21 -5.67
N GLY A 252 0.96 6.68 -5.00
CA GLY A 252 0.14 5.84 -4.10
C GLY A 252 0.84 5.26 -2.86
N VAL A 253 2.09 5.65 -2.58
CA VAL A 253 2.85 5.20 -1.40
C VAL A 253 2.83 6.30 -0.35
N TYR A 254 2.39 5.93 0.85
CA TYR A 254 2.44 6.75 2.05
C TYR A 254 3.72 6.49 2.84
N GLN A 255 4.15 7.50 3.59
CA GLN A 255 5.19 7.39 4.61
C GLN A 255 4.64 7.88 5.95
N LEU A 256 5.02 7.19 7.02
CA LEU A 256 4.76 7.56 8.39
C LEU A 256 6.09 7.73 9.10
N ASN A 257 6.30 8.88 9.72
CA ASN A 257 7.55 9.17 10.43
C ASN A 257 7.27 9.23 11.92
N PHE A 258 8.08 8.54 12.71
CA PHE A 258 7.86 8.39 14.15
C PHE A 258 9.18 8.27 14.90
N ILE A 259 9.13 8.43 16.22
CA ILE A 259 10.28 8.24 17.10
C ILE A 259 10.12 6.88 17.78
N VAL A 260 11.16 6.05 17.76
CA VAL A 260 11.19 4.80 18.52
C VAL A 260 11.21 5.16 20.02
N PRO A 261 10.32 4.60 20.86
CA PRO A 261 10.34 4.88 22.30
C PRO A 261 11.70 4.61 22.93
N VAL A 262 12.15 5.49 23.83
CA VAL A 262 13.47 5.39 24.48
C VAL A 262 13.66 4.13 25.34
N GLY A 263 12.57 3.48 25.73
CA GLY A 263 12.56 2.26 26.53
C GLY A 263 12.40 0.97 25.73
N THR A 264 12.37 1.02 24.40
CA THR A 264 12.24 -0.18 23.58
C THR A 264 13.50 -1.05 23.72
N SER A 265 13.30 -2.31 24.08
CA SER A 265 14.39 -3.29 24.23
C SER A 265 15.03 -3.65 22.89
N ASN A 266 16.20 -4.26 22.90
CA ASN A 266 16.74 -4.90 21.70
C ASN A 266 15.93 -6.15 21.35
N GLY A 267 15.75 -6.42 20.06
CA GLY A 267 15.02 -7.57 19.54
C GLY A 267 14.08 -7.23 18.38
N ASP A 268 13.35 -8.23 17.92
CA ASP A 268 12.28 -8.06 16.94
C ASP A 268 10.98 -7.68 17.66
N HIS A 269 10.41 -6.53 17.32
CA HIS A 269 9.14 -6.03 17.85
C HIS A 269 8.05 -6.09 16.78
N ILE A 270 6.79 -6.32 17.17
CA ILE A 270 5.67 -6.31 16.23
C ILE A 270 5.16 -4.88 16.10
N MET A 271 5.16 -4.35 14.90
CA MET A 271 4.60 -3.05 14.59
C MET A 271 3.32 -3.16 13.78
N ARG A 272 2.32 -2.34 14.11
CA ARG A 272 1.08 -2.17 13.34
C ARG A 272 0.65 -0.71 13.31
N VAL A 273 -0.08 -0.33 12.28
CA VAL A 273 -0.84 0.92 12.22
C VAL A 273 -2.26 0.60 12.62
N ILE A 274 -2.89 1.45 13.42
CA ILE A 274 -4.30 1.39 13.71
C ILE A 274 -4.92 2.72 13.28
N ASP A 275 -6.02 2.63 12.55
CA ASP A 275 -6.87 3.78 12.32
C ASP A 275 -8.06 3.80 13.27
N GLU A 276 -8.31 4.97 13.84
CA GLU A 276 -9.35 5.15 14.84
C GLU A 276 -10.47 6.02 14.27
N TRP A 277 -11.69 5.47 14.27
CA TRP A 277 -12.90 6.16 13.86
C TRP A 277 -13.78 6.43 15.08
N GLY A 278 -13.79 7.67 15.58
CA GLY A 278 -14.52 8.08 16.78
C GLY A 278 -15.86 8.81 16.56
N TYR A 279 -16.35 8.93 15.32
CA TYR A 279 -17.48 9.83 15.02
C TYR A 279 -18.76 9.10 14.61
N PHE A 280 -19.78 9.18 15.47
CA PHE A 280 -21.18 8.92 15.11
C PHE A 280 -22.06 10.05 15.66
N HIS A 281 -22.72 10.80 14.76
CA HIS A 281 -23.75 11.81 15.10
C HIS A 281 -23.37 12.86 16.17
N GLY A 282 -22.16 13.43 16.11
CA GLY A 282 -21.78 14.56 16.96
C GLY A 282 -21.49 14.21 18.42
N LEU A 283 -21.43 12.92 18.77
CA LEU A 283 -21.03 12.44 20.10
C LEU A 283 -19.74 11.62 20.01
N CYS A 284 -18.85 11.86 20.97
CA CYS A 284 -17.64 11.09 21.18
C CYS A 284 -18.00 9.67 21.65
N PHE A 285 -17.70 8.65 20.85
CA PHE A 285 -17.68 7.27 21.32
C PHE A 285 -16.23 6.78 21.38
N PRO A 286 -15.86 5.89 22.32
CA PRO A 286 -14.64 5.10 22.13
C PRO A 286 -14.71 4.46 20.72
N PRO A 287 -13.62 4.43 19.94
CA PRO A 287 -13.67 3.94 18.57
C PRO A 287 -14.35 2.57 18.55
N THR A 288 -15.47 2.45 17.83
CA THR A 288 -16.27 1.22 17.80
C THR A 288 -15.84 0.28 16.68
N LEU A 289 -14.98 0.77 15.78
CA LEU A 289 -14.37 0.03 14.68
C LEU A 289 -12.86 0.34 14.70
N TRP A 290 -12.08 -0.65 15.12
CA TRP A 290 -10.62 -0.63 15.03
C TRP A 290 -10.24 -1.60 13.92
N LYS A 291 -9.50 -1.13 12.92
CA LYS A 291 -8.83 -2.04 11.99
C LYS A 291 -7.34 -1.72 12.00
N GLY A 292 -6.56 -2.76 12.23
CA GLY A 292 -5.11 -2.67 12.15
C GLY A 292 -4.64 -2.98 10.74
N SER A 293 -3.53 -2.38 10.36
CA SER A 293 -2.73 -2.86 9.24
C SER A 293 -2.29 -4.30 9.46
N ASN A 294 -1.72 -4.91 8.41
CA ASN A 294 -0.89 -6.09 8.60
C ASN A 294 0.24 -5.78 9.61
N PRO A 295 0.58 -6.73 10.50
CA PRO A 295 1.72 -6.60 11.37
C PRO A 295 3.02 -6.75 10.59
N VAL A 296 4.06 -6.03 11.00
CA VAL A 296 5.42 -6.14 10.46
C VAL A 296 6.43 -6.20 11.60
N ILE A 297 7.61 -6.77 11.36
CA ILE A 297 8.71 -6.82 12.32
C ILE A 297 9.50 -5.52 12.25
N LEU A 298 9.70 -4.87 13.39
CA LEU A 298 10.65 -3.78 13.62
C LEU A 298 11.87 -4.32 14.40
N PRO A 299 13.02 -4.52 13.76
CA PRO A 299 14.25 -4.86 14.47
C PRO A 299 14.77 -3.65 15.26
N VAL A 300 15.05 -3.83 16.54
CA VAL A 300 15.65 -2.83 17.43
C VAL A 300 16.97 -3.37 17.98
N GLY A 301 18.02 -2.56 17.93
CA GLY A 301 19.38 -3.02 18.25
C GLY A 301 20.00 -3.90 17.16
N VAL A 302 21.04 -4.64 17.50
CA VAL A 302 21.67 -5.62 16.59
C VAL A 302 21.50 -7.01 17.19
N HIS A 303 20.96 -7.95 16.39
CA HIS A 303 20.69 -9.34 16.79
C HIS A 303 20.55 -10.29 15.60
#